data_AF-A0A1F8XL79-F1
#
_entry.id   AF-A0A1F8XL79-F1
#
_cell.length_a   1.000
_cell.length_b   1.000
_cell.length_c   1.000
_cell.angle_alpha   90.00
_cell.angle_beta   90.00
_cell.angle_gamma   90.00
#
_symmetry.space_group_name_H-M   'P 1'
#
loop_
_entity.id
_entity.type
_entity.pdbx_description
1 polymer ?
#
loop_
_entity_poly.entity_id
_entity_poly.type
_entity_poly.pdbx_seq_one_letter_code
_entity_poly.pdbx_strand_id
1 'polypeptide(L)'
;MAHSPEACREKLNRLHEISVLQGRLIREKRIEELLACQAEREALFSTIDLAGSSPDPSLRELAEKITESDRRLMDQTRAVMEGMSSKLNHLKAGQNALRAYGSPSEKRTIG
;
A
#
# COMPACT_ATOMS: atom_id res chain seq x y z
N MET A 1 12.91 -1.76 28.35
CA MET A 1 14.29 -2.22 28.06
C MET A 1 14.80 -1.32 26.95
N ALA A 2 15.89 -0.57 27.16
CA ALA A 2 16.43 0.30 26.12
C ALA A 2 17.00 -0.57 24.98
N HIS A 3 16.49 -0.40 23.76
CA HIS A 3 17.03 -1.07 22.57
C HIS A 3 18.43 -0.52 22.25
N SER A 4 19.38 -1.38 21.91
CA SER A 4 20.71 -0.91 21.49
C SER A 4 20.60 -0.11 20.16
N PRO A 5 21.46 0.90 19.94
CA PRO A 5 21.49 1.65 18.68
C PRO A 5 21.65 0.76 17.44
N GLU A 6 22.36 -0.37 17.57
CA GLU A 6 22.52 -1.38 16.52
C GLU A 6 21.20 -2.07 16.16
N ALA A 7 20.42 -2.49 17.16
CA ALA A 7 19.11 -3.10 16.93
C ALA A 7 18.12 -2.12 16.25
N CYS A 8 18.23 -0.82 16.56
CA CYS A 8 17.45 0.22 15.88
C CYS A 8 17.88 0.38 14.41
N ARG A 9 19.20 0.38 14.16
CA ARG A 9 19.77 0.44 12.80
C ARG A 9 19.34 -0.74 11.94
N GLU A 10 19.39 -1.96 12.48
CA GLU A 10 18.96 -3.17 11.77
C GLU A 10 17.50 -3.09 11.34
N LYS A 11 16.61 -2.64 12.25
CA LYS A 11 15.19 -2.44 11.93
C LYS A 11 14.97 -1.40 10.84
N LEU A 12 15.66 -0.26 10.93
CA LEU A 12 15.56 0.79 9.91
C LEU A 12 16.10 0.32 8.55
N ASN A 13 17.20 -0.43 8.52
CA ASN A 13 17.72 -1.03 7.29
C ASN A 13 16.69 -1.99 6.69
N ARG A 14 16.08 -2.85 7.52
CA ARG A 14 15.05 -3.78 7.07
C ARG A 14 13.82 -3.05 6.52
N LEU A 15 13.38 -1.97 7.17
CA LEU A 15 12.30 -1.12 6.65
C LEU A 15 12.65 -0.55 5.27
N HIS A 16 13.88 -0.06 5.09
CA HIS A 16 14.32 0.46 3.80
C HIS A 16 14.30 -0.62 2.70
N GLU A 17 14.79 -1.83 2.99
CA GLU A 17 14.74 -2.97 2.08
C GLU A 17 13.30 -3.31 1.67
N ILE A 18 12.39 -3.35 2.64
CA ILE A 18 10.96 -3.62 2.37
C ILE A 18 10.39 -2.51 1.50
N SER A 19 10.70 -1.23 1.77
CA SER A 19 10.20 -0.14 0.95
C SER A 19 10.68 -0.26 -0.52
N VAL A 20 11.93 -0.66 -0.75
CA VAL A 20 12.45 -0.93 -2.10
C VAL A 20 11.73 -2.12 -2.76
N LEU A 21 11.52 -3.21 -2.00
CA LEU A 21 10.83 -4.40 -2.46
C LEU A 21 9.38 -4.10 -2.86
N GLN A 22 8.64 -3.38 -2.01
CA GLN A 22 7.25 -2.98 -2.28
C GLN A 22 7.16 -2.15 -3.57
N GLY A 23 8.09 -1.24 -3.81
CA GLY A 23 8.13 -0.44 -5.04
C GLY A 23 8.35 -1.31 -6.28
N ARG A 24 9.17 -2.36 -6.17
CA ARG A 24 9.34 -3.35 -7.25
C ARG A 24 8.06 -4.16 -7.48
N LEU A 25 7.43 -4.66 -6.42
CA LEU A 25 6.20 -5.46 -6.49
C LEU A 25 5.03 -4.68 -7.11
N ILE A 26 4.92 -3.37 -6.83
CA ILE A 26 3.96 -2.49 -7.49
C ILE A 26 4.20 -2.44 -9.00
N ARG A 27 5.45 -2.23 -9.44
CA ARG A 27 5.79 -2.21 -10.88
C ARG A 27 5.52 -3.54 -11.56
N GLU A 28 5.80 -4.64 -10.87
CA GLU A 28 5.56 -6.00 -11.36
C GLU A 28 4.09 -6.45 -11.23
N LYS A 29 3.22 -5.63 -10.62
CA LYS A 29 1.79 -5.91 -10.38
C LYS A 29 1.56 -7.17 -9.51
N ARG A 30 2.49 -7.49 -8.61
CA ARG A 30 2.45 -8.64 -7.71
C ARG A 30 1.74 -8.28 -6.40
N ILE A 31 0.42 -8.16 -6.45
CA ILE A 31 -0.40 -7.60 -5.35
C ILE A 31 -0.38 -8.45 -4.07
N GLU A 32 -0.44 -9.78 -4.17
CA GLU A 32 -0.46 -10.65 -2.99
C GLU A 32 0.84 -10.53 -2.17
N GLU A 33 1.97 -10.51 -2.87
CA GLU A 33 3.28 -10.33 -2.23
C GLU A 33 3.48 -8.92 -1.68
N LEU A 34 2.91 -7.91 -2.35
CA LEU A 34 2.90 -6.54 -1.85
C LEU A 34 2.18 -6.47 -0.49
N LEU A 35 1.05 -7.17 -0.34
CA LEU A 35 0.30 -7.26 0.92
C LEU A 35 1.09 -8.00 2.00
N ALA A 36 1.75 -9.11 1.65
CA ALA A 36 2.61 -9.83 2.59
C ALA A 36 3.78 -8.95 3.09
N CYS A 37 4.42 -8.20 2.19
CA CYS A 37 5.48 -7.26 2.55
C CYS A 37 4.96 -6.12 3.44
N GLN A 38 3.73 -5.65 3.20
CA GLN A 38 3.12 -4.60 4.02
C GLN A 38 2.87 -5.08 5.46
N ALA A 39 2.42 -6.32 5.65
CA ALA A 39 2.25 -6.91 6.98
C ALA A 39 3.59 -7.01 7.74
N GLU A 40 4.68 -7.41 7.06
CA GLU A 40 6.02 -7.41 7.65
C GLU A 40 6.46 -5.99 8.07
N ARG A 41 6.21 -5.01 7.20
CA ARG A 41 6.53 -3.60 7.46
C ARG A 41 5.82 -3.05 8.69
N GLU A 42 4.53 -3.33 8.84
CA GLU A 42 3.72 -2.93 9.98
C GLU A 42 4.20 -3.56 11.29
N ALA A 43 4.56 -4.85 11.24
CA ALA A 43 5.16 -5.54 12.38
C ALA A 43 6.47 -4.85 12.81
N LEU A 44 7.36 -4.50 11.86
CA LEU A 44 8.60 -3.79 12.18
C LEU A 44 8.35 -2.42 12.82
N PHE A 45 7.44 -1.62 12.27
CA PHE A 45 7.09 -0.33 12.86
C PHE A 45 6.58 -0.44 14.29
N SER A 46 5.78 -1.46 14.60
CA SER A 46 5.28 -1.70 15.96
C SER A 46 6.39 -1.98 16.99
N THR A 47 7.57 -2.42 16.51
CA THR A 47 8.72 -2.75 17.35
C THR A 47 9.76 -1.62 17.45
N ILE A 48 9.60 -0.54 16.68
CA ILE A 48 10.49 0.62 16.76
C ILE A 48 9.98 1.49 17.90
N ASP A 49 10.64 1.40 19.05
CA ASP A 49 10.36 2.26 20.19
C ASP A 49 10.94 3.66 19.93
N LEU A 50 10.06 4.61 19.59
CA LEU A 50 10.40 6.00 19.36
C LEU A 50 10.57 6.78 20.68
N ALA A 51 10.17 6.20 21.82
CA ALA A 51 10.16 6.88 23.10
C ALA A 51 11.51 6.71 23.83
N GLY A 52 12.41 7.68 23.65
CA GLY A 52 13.57 7.86 24.55
C GLY A 52 14.95 7.69 23.91
N SER A 53 15.04 7.47 22.60
CA SER A 53 16.33 7.42 21.91
C SER A 53 16.87 8.84 21.72
N SER A 54 18.04 9.14 22.32
CA SER A 54 18.82 10.34 21.97
C SER A 54 19.00 10.37 20.44
N PRO A 55 18.80 11.52 19.77
CA PRO A 55 18.88 11.59 18.31
C PRO A 55 20.28 11.17 17.84
N ASP A 56 20.39 9.93 17.35
CA ASP A 56 21.60 9.42 16.73
C ASP A 56 21.68 9.99 15.30
N PRO A 57 22.65 10.86 15.00
CA PRO A 57 22.79 11.46 13.68
C PRO A 57 22.98 10.42 12.57
N SER A 58 23.53 9.25 12.91
CA SER A 58 23.77 8.17 11.96
C SER A 58 22.50 7.39 11.58
N LEU A 59 21.45 7.46 12.39
CA LEU A 59 20.12 6.94 12.06
C LEU A 59 19.28 7.95 11.28
N ARG A 60 19.61 9.24 11.37
CA ARG A 60 18.86 10.33 10.71
C ARG A 60 18.88 10.21 9.19
N GLU A 61 20.05 9.98 8.59
CA GLU A 61 20.17 9.81 7.14
C GLU A 61 19.34 8.62 6.64
N LEU A 62 19.33 7.53 7.40
CA LEU A 62 18.56 6.34 7.06
C LEU A 62 17.05 6.60 7.20
N ALA A 63 16.62 7.30 8.23
CA ALA A 63 15.22 7.72 8.40
C ALA A 63 14.76 8.67 7.28
N GLU A 64 15.60 9.61 6.85
CA GLU A 64 15.32 10.49 5.71
C GLU A 64 15.15 9.67 4.41
N LYS A 65 16.03 8.68 4.17
CA LYS A 65 15.91 7.77 3.01
C LYS A 65 14.63 6.94 3.02
N ILE A 66 14.25 6.41 4.18
CA ILE A 66 12.99 5.67 4.35
C ILE A 66 11.80 6.60 4.09
N THR A 67 11.80 7.81 4.66
CA THR A 67 10.74 8.79 4.48
C THR A 67 10.51 9.16 3.01
N GLU A 68 11.59 9.41 2.25
CA GLU A 68 11.49 9.67 0.81
C GLU A 68 11.01 8.44 0.04
N SER A 69 11.46 7.24 0.40
CA SER A 69 10.96 5.99 -0.20
C SER A 69 9.47 5.81 0.06
N ASP A 70 9.01 6.11 1.26
CA ASP A 70 7.62 5.97 1.68
C ASP A 70 6.71 6.95 0.93
N ARG A 71 7.19 8.19 0.72
CA ARG A 71 6.49 9.16 -0.14
C ARG A 71 6.26 8.59 -1.54
N ARG A 72 7.29 8.04 -2.16
CA ARG A 72 7.18 7.44 -3.50
C ARG A 72 6.24 6.23 -3.51
N LEU A 73 6.29 5.39 -2.49
CA LEU A 73 5.38 4.24 -2.35
C LEU A 73 3.93 4.67 -2.22
N MET A 74 3.66 5.73 -1.45
CA MET A 74 2.30 6.27 -1.32
C MET A 74 1.77 6.76 -2.68
N ASP A 75 2.58 7.50 -3.43
CA ASP A 75 2.21 8.00 -4.75
C ASP A 75 1.93 6.85 -5.74
N GLN A 76 2.82 5.84 -5.76
CA GLN A 76 2.67 4.65 -6.61
C GLN A 76 1.43 3.82 -6.23
N THR A 77 1.20 3.60 -4.94
CA THR A 77 0.04 2.85 -4.44
C THR A 77 -1.26 3.58 -4.77
N ARG A 78 -1.29 4.91 -4.62
CA ARG A 78 -2.43 5.74 -4.98
C ARG A 78 -2.78 5.60 -6.46
N ALA A 79 -1.79 5.69 -7.34
CA ALA A 79 -2.00 5.52 -8.79
C ALA A 79 -2.58 4.13 -9.12
N VAL A 80 -2.13 3.07 -8.45
CA VAL A 80 -2.70 1.72 -8.61
C VAL A 80 -4.16 1.68 -8.14
N MET A 81 -4.47 2.25 -6.98
CA MET A 81 -5.83 2.30 -6.45
C MET A 81 -6.80 3.07 -7.34
N GLU A 82 -6.38 4.21 -7.90
CA GLU A 82 -7.16 4.98 -8.86
C GLU A 82 -7.45 4.16 -10.12
N GLY A 83 -6.44 3.48 -10.67
CA GLY A 83 -6.60 2.58 -11.81
C GLY A 83 -7.57 1.42 -11.53
N MET A 84 -7.48 0.80 -10.35
CA MET A 84 -8.41 -0.26 -9.94
C MET A 84 -9.84 0.26 -9.73
N SER A 85 -9.99 1.45 -9.15
CA SER A 85 -11.29 2.09 -8.95
C SER A 85 -11.99 2.38 -10.28
N SER A 86 -11.24 2.87 -11.27
CA SER A 86 -11.74 3.07 -12.64
C SER A 86 -12.23 1.76 -13.27
N LYS A 87 -11.44 0.68 -13.18
CA LYS A 87 -11.84 -0.65 -13.67
C LYS A 87 -13.10 -1.19 -12.98
N LEU A 88 -13.22 -1.01 -11.67
CA LEU A 88 -14.42 -1.39 -10.92
C LEU A 88 -15.66 -0.63 -11.40
N ASN A 89 -15.54 0.67 -11.71
CA ASN A 89 -16.63 1.46 -12.25
C ASN A 89 -17.07 0.95 -13.65
N HIS A 90 -16.12 0.55 -14.50
CA HIS A 90 -16.45 -0.07 -15.78
C HIS A 90 -17.19 -1.40 -15.62
N LEU A 91 -16.80 -2.24 -14.66
CA LEU A 91 -17.51 -3.48 -14.36
C LEU A 91 -18.95 -3.22 -13.87
N LYS A 92 -19.16 -2.23 -13.00
CA LYS A 92 -20.50 -1.81 -12.55
C LYS A 92 -21.36 -1.31 -13.71
N ALA A 93 -20.80 -0.50 -14.61
CA ALA A 93 -21.49 -0.04 -15.81
C ALA A 93 -21.90 -1.21 -16.73
N GLY A 94 -20.99 -2.17 -16.92
CA GLY A 94 -21.28 -3.41 -17.66
C GLY A 94 -22.41 -4.22 -17.03
N GLN A 95 -22.41 -4.39 -15.70
CA GLN A 95 -23.50 -5.07 -14.99
C GLN A 95 -24.84 -4.36 -15.17
N ASN A 96 -24.87 -3.03 -15.10
CA ASN A 96 -26.10 -2.25 -15.31
C ASN A 96 -26.62 -2.40 -16.75
N ALA A 97 -25.74 -2.37 -17.75
CA ALA A 97 -26.12 -2.61 -19.14
C ALA A 97 -26.71 -4.01 -19.32
N LEU A 98 -26.11 -5.05 -18.72
CA LEU A 98 -26.63 -6.42 -18.78
C LEU A 98 -28.00 -6.56 -18.10
N ARG A 99 -28.24 -5.86 -16.98
CA ARG A 99 -29.57 -5.85 -16.32
C ARG A 99 -30.67 -5.31 -17.24
N ALA A 100 -30.37 -4.35 -18.11
CA ALA A 100 -31.34 -3.82 -19.05
C ALA A 100 -31.87 -4.88 -20.04
N TYR A 101 -31.09 -5.94 -20.30
CA TYR A 101 -31.52 -7.08 -21.12
C TYR A 101 -32.28 -8.15 -20.34
N GLY A 102 -32.13 -8.19 -19.01
CA GLY A 102 -32.75 -9.17 -18.13
C GLY A 102 -34.04 -8.71 -17.43
N SER A 103 -34.34 -7.42 -17.43
CA SER A 103 -35.60 -6.90 -16.85
C SER A 103 -36.77 -7.20 -17.79
N PRO A 104 -37.85 -7.86 -17.33
CA PRO A 104 -39.06 -7.99 -18.11
C PRO A 104 -39.59 -6.60 -18.42
N SER A 105 -39.72 -6.28 -19.71
CA SER A 105 -40.52 -5.13 -20.15
C SER A 105 -41.94 -5.35 -19.63
N GLU A 106 -42.33 -4.63 -18.59
CA GLU A 106 -43.74 -4.45 -18.26
C GLU A 106 -44.40 -3.87 -19.51
N LYS A 107 -45.13 -4.73 -20.21
CA LYS A 107 -45.97 -4.36 -21.33
C LYS A 107 -46.89 -3.25 -20.83
N ARG A 108 -46.71 -2.04 -21.35
CA ARG A 108 -47.72 -0.98 -21.27
C ARG A 108 -48.99 -1.55 -21.91
N THR A 109 -49.93 -1.97 -21.07
CA THR A 109 -51.29 -2.25 -21.48
C THR A 109 -51.91 -0.92 -21.90
N ILE A 110 -52.10 -0.74 -23.21
CA ILE A 110 -52.93 0.33 -23.73
C ILE A 110 -54.37 -0.13 -23.51
N GLY A 111 -55.09 0.58 -22.65
CA GLY A 111 -56.53 0.46 -22.43
C GLY A 111 -57.17 1.83 -22.60
#